data_AF-A0A822HGE6-F1
#
_entry.id   AF-A0A822HGE6-F1
#
_cell.length_a   1.000
_cell.length_b   1.000
_cell.length_c   1.000
_cell.angle_alpha   90.00
_cell.angle_beta   90.00
_cell.angle_gamma   90.00
#
_symmetry.space_group_name_H-M   'P 1'
#
loop_
_entity.id
_entity.type
_entity.pdbx_description
1 polymer ?
#
loop_
_entity_poly.entity_id
_entity_poly.type
_entity_poly.pdbx_seq_one_letter_code
_entity_poly.pdbx_strand_id
1 'polypeptide(L)' 'MYNDIDAVDVDMQPIRNYNQAKLVYFISFLLLISFFVINMFVGVVIENFHKCRAEQEREEKARRTAKHAKKD' A
#
# COMPACT_ATOMS: atom_id res chain seq x y z
N MET A 1 4.40 22.44 -2.45
CA MET A 1 2.96 22.79 -2.45
C MET A 1 2.73 24.30 -2.45
N TYR A 2 3.04 25.07 -1.39
CA TYR A 2 2.82 26.53 -1.41
C TYR A 2 3.65 27.25 -2.50
N ASN A 3 4.93 26.93 -2.61
CA ASN A 3 5.79 27.48 -3.66
C ASN A 3 5.35 27.09 -5.08
N ASP A 4 4.69 25.94 -5.26
CA ASP A 4 4.21 25.46 -6.56
C ASP A 4 2.87 26.12 -6.96
N ILE A 5 2.05 26.47 -5.97
CA ILE A 5 0.78 27.19 -6.12
C ILE A 5 1.02 28.65 -6.47
N ASP A 6 2.05 29.26 -5.88
CA ASP A 6 2.40 30.66 -6.09
C ASP A 6 3.31 30.87 -7.32
N ALA A 7 3.81 29.78 -7.94
CA ALA A 7 4.63 29.82 -9.15
C ALA A 7 3.81 30.21 -10.39
N VAL A 8 4.30 31.26 -11.06
CA VAL A 8 3.69 31.92 -12.23
C VAL A 8 4.37 31.50 -13.54
N ASP A 9 5.51 32.11 -13.88
CA ASP A 9 6.30 31.88 -15.09
C ASP A 9 7.80 32.11 -14.79
N VAL A 10 8.69 31.69 -15.70
CA VAL A 10 10.14 31.90 -15.58
C VAL A 10 10.44 33.41 -15.47
N ASP A 11 11.33 33.76 -14.54
CA ASP A 11 11.74 35.15 -14.24
C ASP A 11 10.64 36.08 -13.65
N MET A 12 9.49 35.54 -13.21
CA MET A 12 8.47 36.32 -12.50
C MET A 12 8.43 36.01 -11.00
N GLN A 13 8.20 37.04 -10.17
CA GLN A 13 8.00 36.85 -8.73
C GLN A 13 6.70 36.09 -8.44
N PRO A 14 6.71 35.17 -7.46
CA PRO A 14 5.54 34.37 -7.12
C PRO A 14 4.38 35.24 -6.63
N ILE A 15 3.19 35.01 -7.18
CA ILE A 15 1.96 35.70 -6.79
C ILE A 15 1.15 34.76 -5.92
N ARG A 16 0.82 35.20 -4.71
CA ARG A 16 0.10 34.39 -3.74
C ARG A 16 -1.26 33.96 -4.31
N ASN A 17 -1.56 32.66 -4.26
CA ASN A 17 -2.80 32.05 -4.78
C ASN A 17 -3.00 32.15 -6.31
N TYR A 18 -1.93 32.25 -7.09
CA TYR A 18 -2.06 32.37 -8.55
C TYR A 18 -2.78 31.18 -9.20
N ASN A 19 -2.49 29.95 -8.75
CA ASN A 19 -3.00 28.76 -9.42
C ASN A 19 -3.60 27.72 -8.45
N GLN A 20 -4.77 28.05 -7.90
CA GLN A 20 -5.51 27.16 -6.98
C GLN A 20 -5.86 25.79 -7.59
N ALA A 21 -5.98 25.69 -8.92
CA ALA A 21 -6.23 24.41 -9.61
C ALA A 21 -5.08 23.40 -9.43
N LYS A 22 -3.83 23.87 -9.28
CA LYS A 22 -2.68 22.98 -9.00
C LYS A 22 -2.82 22.25 -7.66
N LEU A 23 -3.50 22.83 -6.68
CA LEU A 23 -3.78 22.19 -5.39
C LEU A 23 -4.58 20.89 -5.57
N VAL A 24 -5.63 20.92 -6.40
CA VAL A 24 -6.49 19.76 -6.67
C VAL A 24 -5.70 18.65 -7.38
N TYR A 25 -4.79 19.00 -8.29
CA TYR A 25 -3.87 18.04 -8.90
C TYR A 25 -2.99 17.34 -7.87
N PHE A 26 -2.34 18.08 -6.97
CA PHE A 26 -1.51 17.48 -5.92
C PHE A 26 -2.31 16.58 -4.98
N ILE A 27 -3.50 17.03 -4.54
CA ILE A 27 -4.35 16.23 -3.63
C ILE A 27 -4.83 14.95 -4.31
N SER A 28 -5.34 15.04 -5.54
CA SER A 28 -5.83 13.86 -6.27
C SER A 28 -4.71 12.86 -6.57
N PHE A 29 -3.53 13.33 -6.95
CA PHE A 29 -2.36 12.48 -7.17
C PHE A 29 -1.92 11.76 -5.88
N LEU A 30 -1.85 12.48 -4.75
CA LEU A 30 -1.52 11.90 -3.46
C LEU A 30 -2.54 10.85 -3.03
N LEU A 31 -3.84 11.11 -3.23
CA LEU A 31 -4.89 10.14 -2.90
C LEU A 31 -4.79 8.88 -3.76
N LEU A 32 -4.60 9.01 -5.08
CA LEU A 32 -4.50 7.88 -5.98
C LEU A 32 -3.27 7.00 -5.66
N ILE A 33 -2.11 7.60 -5.47
CA ILE A 33 -0.89 6.86 -5.13
C ILE A 33 -0.98 6.25 -3.74
N SER A 34 -1.43 7.01 -2.75
CA SER A 34 -1.57 6.51 -1.38
C SER A 34 -2.53 5.33 -1.31
N PHE A 35 -3.68 5.43 -1.99
CA PHE A 35 -4.64 4.33 -2.08
C PHE A 35 -4.03 3.09 -2.74
N PHE A 36 -3.29 3.26 -3.85
CA PHE A 36 -2.61 2.15 -4.51
C PHE A 36 -1.58 1.47 -3.61
N VAL A 37 -0.73 2.24 -2.94
CA VAL A 37 0.33 1.71 -2.06
C VAL A 37 -0.27 0.99 -0.86
N ILE A 38 -1.29 1.55 -0.21
CA ILE A 38 -1.97 0.91 0.92
C ILE A 38 -2.59 -0.41 0.49
N ASN A 39 -3.31 -0.44 -0.64
CA ASN A 39 -3.95 -1.67 -1.12
C ASN A 39 -2.93 -2.73 -1.54
N MET A 40 -1.81 -2.32 -2.15
CA MET A 40 -0.71 -3.23 -2.47
C MET A 40 -0.07 -3.81 -1.21
N PHE A 41 0.17 -2.98 -0.19
CA PHE A 41 0.71 -3.41 1.09
C PHE A 41 -0.20 -4.42 1.78
N VAL A 42 -1.49 -4.12 1.88
CA VAL A 42 -2.51 -5.03 2.43
C VAL A 42 -2.54 -6.34 1.65
N GLY A 43 -2.43 -6.29 0.31
CA GLY A 43 -2.35 -7.48 -0.54
C GLY A 43 -1.19 -8.40 -0.18
N VAL A 44 0.03 -7.85 -0.08
CA VAL A 44 1.23 -8.62 0.31
C VAL A 44 1.11 -9.18 1.71
N VAL A 45 0.56 -8.40 2.66
CA VAL A 45 0.38 -8.84 4.04
C VAL A 45 -0.61 -10.00 4.09
N ILE A 46 -1.78 -9.89 3.45
CA ILE A 46 -2.80 -10.94 3.41
C ILE A 46 -2.25 -12.20 2.73
N GLU A 47 -1.49 -12.07 1.63
CA GLU A 47 -0.88 -13.22 0.96
C GLU A 47 0.08 -13.97 1.89
N ASN A 48 0.90 -13.24 2.65
CA ASN A 48 1.77 -13.85 3.66
C ASN A 48 0.99 -14.53 4.79
N PHE A 49 -0.11 -13.93 5.26
CA PHE A 49 -0.98 -14.56 6.25
C PHE A 49 -1.61 -15.86 5.72
N HIS A 50 -2.08 -15.87 4.47
CA HIS A 50 -2.62 -17.07 3.84
C HIS A 50 -1.56 -18.16 3.67
N LYS A 51 -0.34 -17.82 3.27
CA LYS A 51 0.79 -18.77 3.19
C LYS A 51 1.10 -19.39 4.55
N CYS A 52 1.23 -18.57 5.59
CA CYS A 52 1.50 -19.02 6.96
C CYS A 52 0.40 -19.98 7.45
N ARG A 53 -0.87 -19.62 7.24
CA ARG A 53 -2.00 -20.49 7.61
C ARG A 53 -1.98 -21.83 6.85
N ALA A 54 -1.70 -21.81 5.54
CA ALA A 54 -1.65 -23.02 4.73
C ALA A 54 -0.51 -23.95 5.15
N GLU A 55 0.64 -23.40 5.57
CA GLU A 55 1.76 -24.17 6.11
C GLU A 55 1.41 -24.83 7.44
N GLN A 56 0.83 -24.08 8.38
CA GLN A 56 0.37 -24.62 9.67
C GLN A 56 -0.61 -25.79 9.51
N GLU A 57 -1.59 -25.66 8.61
CA GLU A 57 -2.56 -26.74 8.36
C GLU A 57 -1.89 -28.01 7.78
N ARG A 58 -0.84 -27.87 6.96
CA ARG A 58 -0.07 -29.00 6.43
C ARG A 58 0.75 -29.68 7.52
N GLU A 59 1.46 -28.90 8.34
CA GLU A 59 2.24 -29.43 9.46
C GLU A 59 1.36 -30.17 10.48
N GLU A 60 0.17 -29.64 10.77
CA GLU A 60 -0.75 -30.28 11.70
C GLU A 60 -1.29 -31.61 11.15
N LYS A 61 -1.63 -31.67 9.86
CA LYS A 61 -2.03 -32.92 9.19
C LYS A 61 -0.88 -33.95 9.16
N ALA A 62 0.34 -33.51 8.89
CA ALA A 62 1.53 -34.38 8.93
C ALA A 62 1.79 -34.93 10.34
N ARG A 63 1.66 -34.09 11.38
CA ARG A 63 1.76 -34.54 12.78
C ARG A 63 0.66 -35.54 13.15
N ARG A 64 -0.58 -35.34 12.70
CA ARG A 64 -1.70 -36.24 12.97
C ARG A 64 -1.51 -37.61 12.32
N THR A 65 -1.06 -37.64 11.06
CA THR A 65 -0.78 -38.89 10.33
C THR A 65 0.42 -39.65 10.90
N ALA A 66 1.50 -38.94 11.26
CA ALA A 66 2.68 -39.56 11.91
C ALA A 66 2.35 -40.14 13.30
N LYS A 67 1.42 -39.53 14.04
CA LYS A 67 0.91 -40.10 15.31
C LYS A 67 0.09 -41.36 15.09
N HIS A 68 -0.70 -41.45 14.02
CA HIS A 68 -1.45 -42.67 13.69
C HIS A 68 -0.51 -43.80 13.26
N ALA A 69 0.46 -43.53 12.40
CA ALA A 69 1.40 -44.54 11.90
C ALA A 69 2.35 -45.14 12.96
N LYS A 70 2.53 -44.48 14.11
CA LYS A 70 3.34 -45.00 15.23
C LYS A 70 2.56 -45.83 16.24
N LYS A 71 1.23 -45.90 16.12
CA LYS A 71 0.37 -46.58 17.10
C LYS A 71 0.01 -48.02 16.69
N ASP A 72 0.25 -48.37 15.44
CA ASP A 72 0.21 -49.74 14.90
C ASP A 72 1.60 -50.38 14.95
#